data_AF-A0A5R9GK71-F1
#
_entry.id   AF-A0A5R9GK71-F1
#
_cell.length_a   1.000
_cell.length_b   1.000
_cell.length_c   1.000
_cell.angle_alpha   90.00
_cell.angle_beta   90.00
_cell.angle_gamma   90.00
#
_symmetry.space_group_name_H-M   'P 1'
#
loop_
_entity.id
_entity.type
_entity.pdbx_description
1 polymer ?
#
loop_
_entity_poly.entity_id
_entity_poly.type
_entity_poly.pdbx_seq_one_letter_code
_entity_poly.pdbx_strand_id
1 'polypeptide(L)'
;MSENVTHTAVVEDCFLMMFAGNRVCEAFKEAGREHIRFSQYGSVTRSGDKFTVPLLEKYRGIWEERKEADRLSFKLAYVLGWLCHRAADRQMKVVFREAEPESKEFPTDCSIYHDGFIYNKLYKDNPNTPFPYRAAHFENEPESLPAAAGLRVSEVAATLRSVWQRYLVSLHRFASEDGPAEEWVDKLHAKHQEHVIPLHRYAEAALTPDPAKLQRFIVDTNFYNEGDAILQVTEALRRGEEVSPERIDAAYAEEPTSHYAHAVRMGYGYLVAASDFFQGDIDQETLKDRLDVGKKGRDGLAV
;
A
#
# COMPACT_ATOMS: atom_id res chain seq x y z
N MET A 1 -0.77 9.30 5.77
CA MET A 1 -0.81 7.86 5.49
C MET A 1 -2.21 7.37 5.82
N SER A 2 -3.19 7.83 5.04
CA SER A 2 -4.48 7.14 4.99
C SER A 2 -4.28 5.87 4.13
N GLU A 3 -5.00 4.79 4.41
CA GLU A 3 -4.99 3.53 3.63
C GLU A 3 -3.68 2.70 3.58
N ASN A 4 -2.74 2.89 4.49
CA ASN A 4 -1.44 2.21 4.39
C ASN A 4 -1.56 0.68 4.46
N VAL A 5 -2.43 0.18 5.36
CA VAL A 5 -2.59 -1.28 5.55
C VAL A 5 -3.30 -1.88 4.34
N THR A 6 -4.37 -1.24 3.88
CA THR A 6 -5.17 -1.65 2.74
C THR A 6 -4.34 -1.68 1.47
N HIS A 7 -3.60 -0.60 1.18
CA HIS A 7 -2.77 -0.52 -0.03
C HIS A 7 -1.62 -1.53 0.01
N THR A 8 -0.97 -1.69 1.17
CA THR A 8 0.09 -2.69 1.33
C THR A 8 -0.46 -4.11 1.13
N ALA A 9 -1.65 -4.41 1.64
CA ALA A 9 -2.30 -5.70 1.43
C ALA A 9 -2.61 -5.98 -0.05
N VAL A 10 -3.09 -4.97 -0.80
CA VAL A 10 -3.29 -5.10 -2.25
C VAL A 10 -1.97 -5.39 -2.96
N VAL A 11 -0.88 -4.69 -2.62
CA VAL A 11 0.45 -4.96 -3.19
C VAL A 11 0.88 -6.41 -2.90
N GLU A 12 0.77 -6.86 -1.66
CA GLU A 12 1.11 -8.22 -1.27
C GLU A 12 0.29 -9.27 -2.03
N ASP A 13 -1.03 -9.07 -2.15
CA ASP A 13 -1.93 -9.97 -2.87
C ASP A 13 -1.56 -10.07 -4.35
N CYS A 14 -1.25 -8.93 -4.99
CA CYS A 14 -0.78 -8.91 -6.38
C CYS A 14 0.54 -9.66 -6.55
N PHE A 15 1.46 -9.52 -5.59
CA PHE A 15 2.76 -10.18 -5.62
C PHE A 15 2.64 -11.69 -5.37
N LEU A 16 1.76 -12.12 -4.47
CA LEU A 16 1.47 -13.54 -4.25
C LEU A 16 0.97 -14.19 -5.55
N MET A 17 0.02 -13.55 -6.23
CA MET A 17 -0.45 -14.00 -7.54
C MET A 17 0.68 -14.00 -8.59
N MET A 18 1.51 -12.94 -8.62
CA MET A 18 2.68 -12.85 -9.51
C MET A 18 3.66 -14.00 -9.31
N PHE A 19 3.93 -14.40 -8.07
CA PHE A 19 4.88 -15.48 -7.77
C PHE A 19 4.35 -16.86 -8.14
N ALA A 20 3.05 -17.08 -8.04
CA ALA A 20 2.41 -18.36 -8.32
C ALA A 20 1.92 -18.50 -9.77
N GLY A 21 1.66 -17.39 -10.46
CA GLY A 21 1.15 -17.37 -11.84
C GLY A 21 2.23 -17.45 -12.93
N ASN A 22 1.79 -17.71 -14.15
CA ASN A 22 2.66 -17.82 -15.34
C ASN A 22 2.64 -16.60 -16.26
N ARG A 23 1.80 -15.60 -15.96
CA ARG A 23 1.58 -14.43 -16.82
C ARG A 23 2.55 -13.28 -16.60
N VAL A 24 3.41 -13.37 -15.58
CA VAL A 24 4.41 -12.36 -15.25
C VAL A 24 5.80 -12.97 -15.43
N CYS A 25 6.71 -12.21 -16.03
CA CYS A 25 8.04 -12.65 -16.39
C CYS A 25 8.92 -12.95 -15.17
N GLU A 26 9.95 -13.79 -15.37
CA GLU A 26 10.84 -14.20 -14.29
C GLU A 26 11.67 -13.03 -13.72
N ALA A 27 12.00 -12.02 -14.52
CA ALA A 27 12.68 -10.81 -14.03
C ALA A 27 11.92 -10.12 -12.89
N PHE A 28 10.59 -10.07 -13.00
CA PHE A 28 9.73 -9.44 -12.00
C PHE A 28 9.59 -10.33 -10.76
N LYS A 29 9.46 -11.65 -10.96
CA LYS A 29 9.43 -12.62 -9.86
C LYS A 29 10.75 -12.63 -9.08
N GLU A 30 11.89 -12.59 -9.77
CA GLU A 30 13.23 -12.48 -9.19
C GLU A 30 13.32 -11.22 -8.31
N ALA A 31 13.09 -10.05 -8.90
CA ALA A 31 13.13 -8.77 -8.18
C ALA A 31 12.17 -8.75 -6.98
N GLY A 32 10.94 -9.26 -7.16
CA GLY A 32 9.94 -9.30 -6.12
C GLY A 32 10.29 -10.24 -4.97
N ARG A 33 10.86 -11.41 -5.23
CA ARG A 33 11.27 -12.37 -4.18
C ARG A 33 12.46 -11.85 -3.38
N GLU A 34 13.48 -11.32 -4.06
CA GLU A 34 14.68 -10.79 -3.42
C GLU A 34 14.41 -9.52 -2.59
N HIS A 35 13.45 -8.71 -3.05
CA HIS A 35 13.22 -7.37 -2.52
C HIS A 35 11.75 -7.06 -2.23
N ILE A 36 10.99 -8.04 -1.72
CA ILE A 36 9.58 -7.86 -1.33
C ILE A 36 9.37 -6.67 -0.36
N ARG A 37 10.39 -6.35 0.43
CA ARG A 37 10.38 -5.16 1.30
C ARG A 37 10.34 -3.84 0.57
N PHE A 38 10.99 -3.77 -0.59
CA PHE A 38 11.02 -2.57 -1.41
C PHE A 38 9.76 -2.40 -2.24
N SER A 39 9.06 -3.47 -2.62
CA SER A 39 7.75 -3.32 -3.27
C SER A 39 6.74 -2.67 -2.33
N GLN A 40 6.77 -2.98 -1.03
CA GLN A 40 5.92 -2.28 -0.06
C GLN A 40 6.26 -0.80 0.07
N TYR A 41 7.52 -0.39 -0.02
CA TYR A 41 7.84 1.05 -0.06
C TYR A 41 7.25 1.76 -1.31
N GLY A 42 6.96 1.02 -2.37
CA GLY A 42 6.18 1.55 -3.50
C GLY A 42 4.77 2.01 -3.10
N SER A 43 4.19 1.44 -2.03
CA SER A 43 2.85 1.76 -1.54
C SER A 43 2.69 3.12 -0.89
N VAL A 44 3.79 3.81 -0.58
CA VAL A 44 3.77 5.15 0.01
C VAL A 44 4.11 6.26 -0.99
N THR A 45 4.19 5.93 -2.29
CA THR A 45 4.72 6.83 -3.32
C THR A 45 3.61 7.42 -4.20
N ARG A 46 3.69 8.74 -4.48
CA ARG A 46 2.76 9.49 -5.34
C ARG A 46 3.36 9.80 -6.72
N SER A 47 2.50 10.05 -7.70
CA SER A 47 2.84 10.45 -9.09
C SER A 47 3.34 9.33 -10.01
N GLY A 48 2.76 8.13 -9.89
CA GLY A 48 3.16 6.94 -10.66
C GLY A 48 3.17 7.16 -12.17
N ASP A 49 2.13 7.80 -12.70
CA ASP A 49 1.92 8.11 -14.13
C ASP A 49 3.11 8.78 -14.81
N LYS A 50 3.89 9.57 -14.06
CA LYS A 50 5.02 10.32 -14.60
C LYS A 50 6.29 9.48 -14.70
N PHE A 51 6.46 8.50 -13.83
CA PHE A 51 7.77 7.87 -13.61
C PHE A 51 7.79 6.37 -13.90
N THR A 52 6.71 5.63 -13.67
CA THR A 52 6.74 4.16 -13.76
C THR A 52 7.09 3.68 -15.17
N VAL A 53 6.48 4.24 -16.21
CA VAL A 53 6.73 3.84 -17.61
C VAL A 53 8.17 4.17 -18.07
N PRO A 54 8.71 5.40 -17.90
CA PRO A 54 10.11 5.68 -18.23
C PRO A 54 11.12 4.83 -17.44
N LEU A 55 10.81 4.51 -16.17
CA LEU A 55 11.66 3.65 -15.35
C LEU A 55 11.65 2.20 -15.85
N LEU A 56 10.49 1.65 -16.19
CA LEU A 56 10.37 0.32 -16.79
C LEU A 56 11.15 0.22 -18.10
N GLU A 57 11.02 1.22 -18.98
CA GLU A 57 11.77 1.28 -20.24
C GLU A 57 13.28 1.28 -20.00
N LYS A 58 13.73 2.14 -19.09
CA LYS A 58 15.14 2.19 -18.69
C LYS A 58 15.62 0.85 -18.15
N TYR A 59 14.87 0.23 -17.25
CA TYR A 59 15.28 -1.00 -16.57
C TYR A 59 15.30 -2.18 -17.53
N ARG A 60 14.31 -2.27 -18.42
CA ARG A 60 14.26 -3.25 -19.52
C ARG A 60 15.54 -3.19 -20.36
N GLY A 61 15.95 -2.00 -20.77
CA GLY A 61 17.11 -1.82 -21.65
C GLY A 61 18.46 -2.21 -21.03
N ILE A 62 18.55 -2.36 -19.71
CA ILE A 62 19.80 -2.68 -19.00
C ILE A 62 19.67 -3.93 -18.10
N TRP A 63 18.56 -4.67 -18.18
CA TRP A 63 18.27 -5.73 -17.22
C TRP A 63 19.29 -6.86 -17.30
N GLU A 64 19.55 -7.40 -18.49
CA GLU A 64 20.49 -8.51 -18.69
C GLU A 64 21.95 -8.14 -18.39
N GLU A 65 22.31 -6.86 -18.53
CA GLU A 65 23.66 -6.35 -18.30
C GLU A 65 23.86 -5.73 -16.91
N ARG A 66 22.84 -5.83 -16.05
CA ARG A 66 22.82 -5.19 -14.74
C ARG A 66 23.98 -5.66 -13.87
N LYS A 67 24.60 -4.72 -13.16
CA LYS A 67 25.59 -5.00 -12.11
C LYS A 67 24.94 -4.82 -10.75
N GLU A 68 25.44 -5.53 -9.75
CA GLU A 68 24.96 -5.39 -8.36
C GLU A 68 25.01 -3.93 -7.88
N ALA A 69 26.04 -3.18 -8.26
CA ALA A 69 26.20 -1.77 -7.94
C ALA A 69 25.11 -0.86 -8.52
N ASP A 70 24.48 -1.26 -9.64
CA ASP A 70 23.33 -0.53 -10.22
C ASP A 70 22.09 -0.68 -9.35
N ARG A 71 22.07 -1.76 -8.55
CA ARG A 71 21.02 -2.13 -7.62
C ARG A 71 19.66 -2.11 -8.33
N LEU A 72 19.58 -2.78 -9.48
CA LEU A 72 18.42 -2.70 -10.36
C LEU A 72 17.24 -3.52 -9.84
N SER A 73 17.49 -4.69 -9.25
CA SER A 73 16.45 -5.58 -8.71
C SER A 73 15.57 -4.88 -7.66
N PHE A 74 16.16 -4.17 -6.68
CA PHE A 74 15.36 -3.46 -5.67
C PHE A 74 14.58 -2.28 -6.26
N LYS A 75 15.15 -1.57 -7.25
CA LYS A 75 14.46 -0.47 -7.95
C LYS A 75 13.28 -0.98 -8.76
N LEU A 76 13.45 -2.12 -9.43
CA LEU A 76 12.36 -2.77 -10.14
C LEU A 76 11.27 -3.20 -9.17
N ALA A 77 11.60 -3.90 -8.08
CA ALA A 77 10.63 -4.29 -7.05
C ALA A 77 9.83 -3.09 -6.52
N TYR A 78 10.50 -1.96 -6.26
CA TYR A 78 9.85 -0.70 -5.87
C TYR A 78 8.87 -0.19 -6.92
N VAL A 79 9.25 -0.15 -8.20
CA VAL A 79 8.36 0.28 -9.31
C VAL A 79 7.15 -0.66 -9.44
N LEU A 80 7.36 -1.98 -9.31
CA LEU A 80 6.26 -2.96 -9.35
C LEU A 80 5.27 -2.76 -8.20
N GLY A 81 5.77 -2.56 -6.98
CA GLY A 81 4.92 -2.23 -5.84
C GLY A 81 4.16 -0.92 -6.01
N TRP A 82 4.79 0.08 -6.63
CA TRP A 82 4.16 1.36 -6.95
C TRP A 82 3.02 1.22 -7.98
N LEU A 83 3.15 0.32 -8.96
CA LEU A 83 2.05 0.01 -9.89
C LEU A 83 0.84 -0.56 -9.15
N CYS A 84 1.04 -1.57 -8.30
CA CYS A 84 -0.04 -2.19 -7.54
C CYS A 84 -0.69 -1.20 -6.56
N HIS A 85 0.12 -0.37 -5.90
CA HIS A 85 -0.37 0.72 -5.06
C HIS A 85 -1.29 1.67 -5.82
N ARG A 86 -0.86 2.09 -7.02
CA ARG A 86 -1.67 2.99 -7.85
C ARG A 86 -3.02 2.37 -8.21
N ALA A 87 -3.08 1.06 -8.45
CA ALA A 87 -4.36 0.38 -8.65
C ALA A 87 -5.28 0.48 -7.42
N ALA A 88 -4.73 0.30 -6.22
CA ALA A 88 -5.46 0.52 -4.97
C ALA A 88 -5.95 1.97 -4.86
N ASP A 89 -5.07 2.94 -5.10
CA ASP A 89 -5.36 4.37 -5.06
C ASP A 89 -6.53 4.75 -6.01
N ARG A 90 -6.50 4.25 -7.26
CA ARG A 90 -7.55 4.48 -8.27
C ARG A 90 -8.91 3.96 -7.84
N GLN A 91 -8.92 2.85 -7.12
CA GLN A 91 -10.16 2.21 -6.68
C GLN A 91 -10.69 2.84 -5.39
N MET A 92 -9.82 2.99 -4.38
CA MET A 92 -10.21 3.33 -3.02
C MET A 92 -10.56 4.81 -2.84
N LYS A 93 -9.81 5.72 -3.50
CA LYS A 93 -10.09 7.16 -3.41
C LYS A 93 -11.52 7.54 -3.79
N VAL A 94 -12.10 6.82 -4.76
CA VAL A 94 -13.47 7.07 -5.19
C VAL A 94 -14.47 6.58 -4.14
N VAL A 95 -14.23 5.40 -3.56
CA VAL A 95 -15.05 4.85 -2.47
C VAL A 95 -15.08 5.80 -1.27
N PHE A 96 -13.94 6.40 -0.90
CA PHE A 96 -13.90 7.35 0.21
C PHE A 96 -14.72 8.61 -0.06
N ARG A 97 -14.61 9.16 -1.27
CA ARG A 97 -15.39 10.34 -1.67
C ARG A 97 -16.89 10.06 -1.73
N GLU A 98 -17.28 8.88 -2.19
CA GLU A 98 -18.70 8.47 -2.25
C GLU A 98 -19.27 8.17 -0.86
N ALA A 99 -18.50 7.51 0.01
CA ALA A 99 -18.95 7.17 1.36
C ALA A 99 -19.02 8.40 2.29
N GLU A 100 -18.15 9.39 2.09
CA GLU A 100 -18.02 10.57 2.93
C GLU A 100 -17.75 11.87 2.13
N PRO A 101 -18.69 12.31 1.27
CA PRO A 101 -18.48 13.43 0.35
C PRO A 101 -18.21 14.79 1.03
N GLU A 102 -18.73 14.96 2.25
CA GLU A 102 -18.63 16.19 3.03
C GLU A 102 -17.50 16.17 4.07
N SER A 103 -16.70 15.09 4.12
CA SER A 103 -15.64 14.98 5.12
C SER A 103 -14.55 16.03 4.91
N LYS A 104 -14.24 16.75 5.98
CA LYS A 104 -13.11 17.68 6.03
C LYS A 104 -11.90 17.08 6.77
N GLU A 105 -12.04 15.85 7.24
CA GLU A 105 -10.99 15.16 7.98
C GLU A 105 -10.07 14.41 7.03
N PHE A 106 -8.78 14.40 7.37
CA PHE A 106 -7.78 13.60 6.67
C PHE A 106 -6.87 12.92 7.71
N PRO A 107 -6.79 11.58 7.75
CA PRO A 107 -7.61 10.58 7.04
C PRO A 107 -9.12 10.65 7.34
N THR A 108 -9.94 10.17 6.39
CA THR A 108 -11.40 10.00 6.55
C THR A 108 -11.72 8.75 7.38
N ASP A 109 -12.88 8.67 8.02
CA ASP A 109 -13.25 7.49 8.81
C ASP A 109 -13.34 6.24 7.92
N CYS A 110 -13.87 6.36 6.71
CA CYS A 110 -13.96 5.26 5.76
C CYS A 110 -12.58 4.65 5.48
N SER A 111 -11.57 5.48 5.21
CA SER A 111 -10.19 5.03 4.98
C SER A 111 -9.57 4.33 6.19
N ILE A 112 -9.86 4.81 7.40
CA ILE A 112 -9.38 4.23 8.66
C ILE A 112 -10.04 2.88 8.92
N TYR A 113 -11.35 2.78 8.69
CA TYR A 113 -12.10 1.54 8.87
C TYR A 113 -11.69 0.47 7.86
N HIS A 114 -11.34 0.84 6.62
CA HIS A 114 -10.76 -0.09 5.65
C HIS A 114 -9.44 -0.67 6.15
N ASP A 115 -8.53 0.17 6.66
CA ASP A 115 -7.27 -0.30 7.24
C ASP A 115 -7.48 -1.19 8.47
N GLY A 116 -8.35 -0.79 9.40
CA GLY A 116 -8.69 -1.59 10.59
C GLY A 116 -9.31 -2.94 10.24
N PHE A 117 -10.21 -2.97 9.23
CA PHE A 117 -10.81 -4.20 8.74
C PHE A 117 -9.76 -5.12 8.09
N ILE A 118 -8.96 -4.61 7.16
CA ILE A 118 -7.93 -5.41 6.47
C ILE A 118 -6.87 -5.92 7.46
N TYR A 119 -6.48 -5.11 8.45
CA TYR A 119 -5.61 -5.54 9.52
C TYR A 119 -6.15 -6.80 10.23
N ASN A 120 -7.41 -6.76 10.68
CA ASN A 120 -8.04 -7.92 11.33
C ASN A 120 -8.20 -9.11 10.39
N LYS A 121 -8.58 -8.86 9.13
CA LYS A 121 -8.88 -9.91 8.15
C LYS A 121 -7.62 -10.64 7.68
N LEU A 122 -6.51 -9.94 7.46
CA LEU A 122 -5.34 -10.49 6.78
C LEU A 122 -4.07 -10.59 7.62
N TYR A 123 -3.95 -9.84 8.72
CA TYR A 123 -2.67 -9.71 9.46
C TYR A 123 -2.71 -10.14 10.92
N LYS A 124 -3.77 -9.82 11.68
CA LYS A 124 -3.82 -9.99 13.15
C LYS A 124 -3.32 -11.35 13.65
N ASP A 125 -3.70 -12.42 12.95
CA ASP A 125 -3.35 -13.80 13.30
C ASP A 125 -2.58 -14.52 12.17
N ASN A 126 -1.93 -13.77 11.27
CA ASN A 126 -1.23 -14.32 10.12
C ASN A 126 0.29 -14.13 10.21
N PRO A 127 1.06 -15.18 10.53
CA PRO A 127 2.52 -15.09 10.58
C PRO A 127 3.19 -15.10 9.19
N ASN A 128 2.44 -15.41 8.13
CA ASN A 128 2.95 -15.62 6.77
C ASN A 128 2.91 -14.36 5.90
N THR A 129 2.98 -13.18 6.52
CA THR A 129 3.05 -11.92 5.76
C THR A 129 4.51 -11.44 5.67
N PRO A 130 4.96 -10.90 4.52
CA PRO A 130 6.32 -10.36 4.38
C PRO A 130 6.65 -9.31 5.45
N PHE A 131 5.63 -8.59 5.92
CA PHE A 131 5.69 -7.71 7.09
C PHE A 131 4.55 -8.04 8.03
N PRO A 132 4.85 -8.55 9.23
CA PRO A 132 3.82 -8.74 10.23
C PRO A 132 3.39 -7.36 10.72
N TYR A 133 2.25 -6.85 10.24
CA TYR A 133 1.50 -5.87 11.00
C TYR A 133 1.07 -6.56 12.29
N ARG A 134 1.69 -6.15 13.40
CA ARG A 134 1.40 -6.66 14.75
C ARG A 134 0.39 -5.77 15.46
N ALA A 135 -0.35 -6.32 16.42
CA ALA A 135 -1.27 -5.57 17.28
C ALA A 135 -0.61 -4.36 17.94
N ALA A 136 0.67 -4.49 18.31
CA ALA A 136 1.49 -3.41 18.84
C ALA A 136 1.59 -2.15 17.95
N HIS A 137 1.27 -2.23 16.65
CA HIS A 137 1.21 -1.05 15.76
C HIS A 137 -0.08 -0.23 15.93
N PHE A 138 -1.11 -0.82 16.54
CA PHE A 138 -2.44 -0.23 16.74
C PHE A 138 -2.78 -0.09 18.23
N GLU A 139 -1.86 -0.43 19.14
CA GLU A 139 -2.08 -0.35 20.58
C GLU A 139 -1.90 1.11 21.06
N ASN A 140 -2.95 1.70 21.63
CA ASN A 140 -2.85 3.03 22.26
C ASN A 140 -2.22 2.96 23.67
N GLU A 141 -2.31 1.81 24.33
CA GLU A 141 -1.81 1.57 25.69
C GLU A 141 -0.80 0.41 25.66
N PRO A 142 0.50 0.68 25.46
CA PRO A 142 1.50 -0.37 25.37
C PRO A 142 1.57 -1.22 26.66
N GLU A 143 1.02 -0.73 27.77
CA GLU A 143 0.87 -1.46 29.04
C GLU A 143 0.13 -2.79 28.91
N SER A 144 -0.76 -2.96 27.92
CA SER A 144 -1.48 -4.21 27.66
C SER A 144 -0.59 -5.31 27.06
N LEU A 145 0.59 -4.95 26.53
CA LEU A 145 1.48 -5.89 25.86
C LEU A 145 2.29 -6.70 26.88
N PRO A 146 2.52 -8.01 26.66
CA PRO A 146 3.37 -8.81 27.55
C PRO A 146 4.78 -8.23 27.74
N ALA A 147 5.31 -7.54 26.72
CA ALA A 147 6.61 -6.89 26.75
C ALA A 147 6.66 -5.65 27.66
N ALA A 148 5.52 -5.08 28.04
CA ALA A 148 5.44 -4.01 29.02
C ALA A 148 5.55 -4.51 30.47
N ALA A 149 5.46 -5.82 30.70
CA ALA A 149 5.67 -6.41 32.02
C ALA A 149 7.08 -6.08 32.54
N GLY A 150 7.16 -5.15 33.50
CA GLY A 150 8.42 -4.67 34.08
C GLY A 150 8.93 -3.33 33.52
N LEU A 151 8.23 -2.70 32.58
CA LEU A 151 8.52 -1.36 32.10
C LEU A 151 7.56 -0.34 32.71
N ARG A 152 8.09 0.83 33.08
CA ARG A 152 7.27 2.03 33.29
C ARG A 152 7.01 2.66 31.93
N VAL A 153 6.03 2.13 31.21
CA VAL A 153 5.72 2.46 29.81
C VAL A 153 5.64 3.97 29.58
N SER A 154 4.92 4.69 30.45
CA SER A 154 4.78 6.15 30.36
C SER A 154 6.13 6.90 30.44
N GLU A 155 7.01 6.52 31.36
CA GLU A 155 8.35 7.12 31.54
C GLU A 155 9.28 6.81 30.35
N VAL A 156 9.24 5.56 29.87
CA VAL A 156 10.02 5.12 28.70
C VAL A 156 9.54 5.83 27.44
N ALA A 157 8.22 5.91 27.22
CA ALA A 157 7.63 6.60 26.08
C ALA A 157 7.96 8.09 26.08
N ALA A 158 7.91 8.76 27.25
CA ALA A 158 8.30 10.17 27.37
C ALA A 158 9.78 10.39 27.01
N THR A 159 10.65 9.49 27.48
CA THR A 159 12.09 9.55 27.20
C THR A 159 12.37 9.33 25.71
N LEU A 160 11.83 8.26 25.12
CA LEU A 160 12.00 7.96 23.69
C LEU A 160 11.43 9.07 22.81
N ARG A 161 10.27 9.64 23.17
CA ARG A 161 9.68 10.78 22.46
C ARG A 161 10.64 11.96 22.44
N SER A 162 11.24 12.30 23.58
CA SER A 162 12.20 13.42 23.66
C SER A 162 13.47 13.16 22.82
N VAL A 163 14.03 11.94 22.91
CA VAL A 163 15.20 11.54 22.12
C VAL A 163 14.89 11.58 20.63
N TRP A 164 13.75 11.02 20.22
CA TRP A 164 13.33 10.96 18.83
C TRP A 164 13.05 12.35 18.25
N GLN A 165 12.34 13.21 19.00
CA GLN A 165 12.12 14.60 18.61
C GLN A 165 13.44 15.35 18.41
N ARG A 166 14.40 15.21 19.35
CA ARG A 166 15.73 15.83 19.21
C ARG A 166 16.48 15.30 17.99
N TYR A 167 16.44 13.99 17.76
CA TYR A 167 17.10 13.38 16.61
C TYR A 167 16.48 13.86 15.30
N LEU A 168 15.15 13.84 15.18
CA LEU A 168 14.44 14.36 14.01
C LEU A 168 14.78 15.84 13.77
N VAL A 169 14.74 16.69 14.79
CA VAL A 169 15.16 18.10 14.67
C VAL A 169 16.61 18.21 14.20
N SER A 170 17.52 17.36 14.70
CA SER A 170 18.93 17.36 14.28
C SER A 170 19.15 16.94 12.83
N LEU A 171 18.23 16.17 12.24
CA LEU A 171 18.26 15.81 10.82
C LEU A 171 17.80 16.97 9.92
N HIS A 172 17.14 17.99 10.47
CA HIS A 172 16.73 19.14 9.68
C HIS A 172 17.91 20.07 9.48
N ARG A 173 18.20 20.38 8.22
CA ARG A 173 19.10 21.48 7.88
C ARG A 173 18.25 22.73 7.70
N PHE A 174 18.53 23.76 8.49
CA PHE A 174 17.96 25.09 8.26
C PHE A 174 18.43 25.57 6.87
N ALA A 175 17.49 25.70 5.94
CA ALA A 175 17.74 26.32 4.64
C ALA A 175 17.62 27.83 4.83
N SER A 176 18.74 28.48 5.15
CA SER A 176 18.80 29.94 5.38
C SER A 176 18.36 30.80 4.19
N GLU A 177 18.15 30.17 3.03
CA GLU A 177 17.65 30.79 1.81
C GLU A 177 16.13 31.05 1.84
N ASP A 178 15.38 30.42 2.77
CA ASP A 178 13.90 30.48 2.85
C ASP A 178 13.34 31.54 3.81
N GLY A 179 14.21 32.41 4.34
CA GLY A 179 13.86 33.53 5.22
C GLY A 179 14.42 33.42 6.65
N PRO A 180 13.99 34.30 7.57
CA PRO A 180 14.37 34.26 8.99
C PRO A 180 14.05 32.91 9.64
N ALA A 181 14.83 32.53 10.66
CA ALA A 181 14.67 31.25 11.36
C ALA A 181 13.27 31.04 11.94
N GLU A 182 12.65 32.10 12.45
CA GLU A 182 11.30 32.08 13.02
C GLU A 182 10.24 31.73 11.95
N GLU A 183 10.30 32.35 10.77
CA GLU A 183 9.38 32.04 9.66
C GLU A 183 9.55 30.60 9.15
N TRP A 184 10.78 30.08 9.15
CA TRP A 184 11.03 28.68 8.78
C TRP A 184 10.44 27.71 9.81
N VAL A 185 10.54 28.02 11.11
CA VAL A 185 9.92 27.23 12.19
C VAL A 185 8.40 27.26 12.09
N ASP A 186 7.80 28.42 11.80
CA ASP A 186 6.35 28.55 11.61
C ASP A 186 5.86 27.75 10.40
N LYS A 187 6.58 27.81 9.27
CA LYS A 187 6.29 27.00 8.08
C LYS A 187 6.43 25.51 8.36
N LEU A 188 7.45 25.10 9.13
CA LEU A 188 7.64 23.71 9.55
C LEU A 188 6.50 23.25 10.47
N HIS A 189 6.09 24.10 11.42
CA HIS A 189 4.97 23.82 12.32
C HIS A 189 3.66 23.67 11.56
N ALA A 190 3.37 24.58 10.62
CA ALA A 190 2.19 24.49 9.76
C ALA A 190 2.17 23.19 8.94
N LYS A 191 3.29 22.85 8.30
CA LYS A 191 3.43 21.56 7.59
C LYS A 191 3.30 20.34 8.50
N HIS A 192 3.79 20.42 9.74
CA HIS A 192 3.63 19.34 10.71
C HIS A 192 2.15 19.16 11.09
N GLN A 193 1.38 20.24 11.27
CA GLN A 193 -0.05 20.16 11.55
C GLN A 193 -0.84 19.51 10.40
N GLU A 194 -0.43 19.74 9.14
CA GLU A 194 -1.01 19.04 7.97
C GLU A 194 -0.76 17.52 7.96
N HIS A 195 0.13 17.02 8.83
CA HIS A 195 0.55 15.62 8.87
C HIS A 195 0.21 14.91 10.18
N VAL A 196 -0.60 15.52 11.05
CA VAL A 196 -1.07 14.84 12.27
C VAL A 196 -2.08 13.77 11.89
N ILE A 197 -1.63 12.51 11.93
CA ILE A 197 -2.50 11.35 11.78
C ILE A 197 -2.99 10.96 13.18
N PRO A 198 -4.30 11.01 13.46
CA PRO A 198 -4.87 10.60 14.74
C PRO A 198 -4.81 9.07 14.88
N LEU A 199 -3.66 8.52 15.30
CA LEU A 199 -3.44 7.08 15.45
C LEU A 199 -4.47 6.40 16.37
N HIS A 200 -5.03 7.12 17.34
CA HIS A 200 -6.09 6.60 18.21
C HIS A 200 -7.34 6.15 17.43
N ARG A 201 -7.69 6.83 16.32
CA ARG A 201 -8.82 6.43 15.46
C ARG A 201 -8.55 5.09 14.76
N TYR A 202 -7.30 4.83 14.38
CA TYR A 202 -6.90 3.54 13.82
C TYR A 202 -6.94 2.43 14.86
N ALA A 203 -6.46 2.70 16.07
CA ALA A 203 -6.56 1.77 17.19
C ALA A 203 -8.02 1.39 17.49
N GLU A 204 -8.91 2.39 17.58
CA GLU A 204 -10.35 2.16 17.78
C GLU A 204 -10.95 1.33 16.65
N ALA A 205 -10.72 1.70 15.39
CA ALA A 205 -11.23 0.96 14.24
C ALA A 205 -10.69 -0.48 14.14
N ALA A 206 -9.46 -0.74 14.60
CA ALA A 206 -8.84 -2.06 14.57
C ALA A 206 -9.21 -2.93 15.78
N LEU A 207 -9.33 -2.37 16.99
CA LEU A 207 -9.46 -3.14 18.22
C LEU A 207 -10.89 -3.16 18.78
N THR A 208 -11.60 -2.04 18.65
CA THR A 208 -12.95 -1.84 19.20
C THR A 208 -13.83 -1.08 18.18
N PRO A 209 -14.04 -1.63 16.97
CA PRO A 209 -14.73 -0.90 15.91
C PRO A 209 -16.19 -0.60 16.27
N ASP A 210 -16.66 0.59 15.90
CA ASP A 210 -18.08 0.96 16.00
C ASP A 210 -18.89 0.13 14.98
N PRO A 211 -19.87 -0.69 15.42
CA PRO A 211 -20.68 -1.51 14.53
C PRO A 211 -21.41 -0.70 13.44
N ALA A 212 -21.83 0.53 13.74
CA ALA A 212 -22.52 1.37 12.77
C ALA A 212 -21.56 1.85 11.66
N LYS A 213 -20.30 2.15 12.01
CA LYS A 213 -19.26 2.52 11.05
C LYS A 213 -18.79 1.30 10.24
N LEU A 214 -18.71 0.11 10.84
CA LEU A 214 -18.45 -1.13 10.09
C LEU A 214 -19.54 -1.40 9.05
N GLN A 215 -20.81 -1.33 9.45
CA GLN A 215 -21.93 -1.52 8.53
C GLN A 215 -21.82 -0.52 7.37
N ARG A 216 -21.68 0.77 7.69
CA ARG A 216 -21.63 1.83 6.67
C ARG A 216 -20.42 1.74 5.75
N PHE A 217 -19.21 1.51 6.28
CA PHE A 217 -17.97 1.67 5.50
C PHE A 217 -17.42 0.37 4.93
N ILE A 218 -17.85 -0.78 5.44
CA ILE A 218 -17.41 -2.10 4.95
C ILE A 218 -18.54 -2.81 4.21
N VAL A 219 -19.71 -2.93 4.85
CA VAL A 219 -20.82 -3.73 4.29
C VAL A 219 -21.57 -2.96 3.22
N ASP A 220 -22.05 -1.76 3.51
CA ASP A 220 -22.88 -0.96 2.59
C ASP A 220 -22.09 -0.48 1.36
N THR A 221 -20.78 -0.28 1.51
CA THR A 221 -19.87 0.02 0.40
C THR A 221 -19.46 -1.22 -0.39
N ASN A 222 -19.79 -2.43 0.08
CA ASN A 222 -19.25 -3.68 -0.45
C ASN A 222 -17.71 -3.64 -0.58
N PHE A 223 -17.03 -3.20 0.48
CA PHE A 223 -15.58 -3.02 0.47
C PHE A 223 -14.83 -4.35 0.23
N TYR A 224 -15.25 -5.43 0.88
CA TYR A 224 -14.60 -6.74 0.82
C TYR A 224 -15.64 -7.86 0.79
N ASN A 225 -15.53 -8.78 -0.18
CA ASN A 225 -16.42 -9.94 -0.30
C ASN A 225 -15.62 -11.23 -0.46
N GLU A 226 -15.73 -12.14 0.50
CA GLU A 226 -15.06 -13.46 0.47
C GLU A 226 -15.53 -14.36 -0.69
N GLY A 227 -16.66 -14.03 -1.31
CA GLY A 227 -17.16 -14.69 -2.51
C GLY A 227 -16.37 -14.38 -3.78
N ASP A 228 -15.56 -13.31 -3.81
CA ASP A 228 -14.79 -12.95 -5.00
C ASP A 228 -13.68 -13.98 -5.26
N ALA A 229 -13.69 -14.61 -6.44
CA ALA A 229 -12.76 -15.69 -6.79
C ALA A 229 -11.28 -15.30 -6.64
N ILE A 230 -10.93 -14.05 -6.99
CA ILE A 230 -9.56 -13.54 -6.85
C ILE A 230 -9.12 -13.46 -5.38
N LEU A 231 -10.04 -13.16 -4.45
CA LEU A 231 -9.74 -13.09 -3.02
C LEU A 231 -9.61 -14.48 -2.40
N GLN A 232 -10.38 -15.45 -2.87
CA GLN A 232 -10.21 -16.86 -2.46
C GLN A 232 -8.84 -17.40 -2.88
N VAL A 233 -8.34 -16.99 -4.06
CA VAL A 233 -6.99 -17.33 -4.53
C VAL A 233 -5.92 -16.68 -3.65
N THR A 234 -6.02 -15.37 -3.39
CA THR A 234 -5.01 -14.68 -2.57
C THR A 234 -5.01 -15.15 -1.13
N GLU A 235 -6.17 -15.48 -0.57
CA GLU A 235 -6.28 -16.06 0.77
C GLU A 235 -5.60 -17.45 0.85
N ALA A 236 -5.83 -18.31 -0.15
CA ALA A 236 -5.14 -19.60 -0.24
C ALA A 236 -3.62 -19.42 -0.31
N LEU A 237 -3.14 -18.49 -1.15
CA LEU A 237 -1.71 -18.17 -1.26
C LEU A 237 -1.14 -17.62 0.04
N ARG A 238 -1.87 -16.77 0.78
CA ARG A 238 -1.47 -16.26 2.10
C ARG A 238 -1.35 -17.36 3.14
N ARG A 239 -2.16 -18.42 3.05
CA ARG A 239 -2.05 -19.61 3.89
C ARG A 239 -0.91 -20.54 3.48
N GLY A 240 -0.18 -20.21 2.41
CA GLY A 240 0.92 -21.01 1.87
C GLY A 240 0.42 -22.22 1.07
N GLU A 241 -0.84 -22.23 0.64
CA GLU A 241 -1.36 -23.28 -0.23
C GLU A 241 -0.78 -23.15 -1.64
N GLU A 242 -0.55 -24.29 -2.29
CA GLU A 242 -0.22 -24.32 -3.71
C GLU A 242 -1.49 -24.08 -4.53
N VAL A 243 -1.47 -23.02 -5.34
CA VAL A 243 -2.56 -22.67 -6.27
C VAL A 243 -2.04 -22.80 -7.69
N SER A 244 -2.73 -23.55 -8.55
CA SER A 244 -2.29 -23.73 -9.92
C SER A 244 -2.41 -22.43 -10.73
N PRO A 245 -1.52 -22.21 -11.72
CA PRO A 245 -1.61 -21.05 -12.61
C PRO A 245 -2.97 -20.91 -13.31
N GLU A 246 -3.60 -22.02 -13.69
CA GLU A 246 -4.91 -22.02 -14.36
C GLU A 246 -6.02 -21.51 -13.44
N ARG A 247 -5.94 -21.83 -12.14
CA ARG A 247 -6.89 -21.30 -11.13
C ARG A 247 -6.70 -19.80 -10.93
N ILE A 248 -5.45 -19.31 -10.93
CA ILE A 248 -5.15 -17.88 -10.86
C ILE A 248 -5.73 -17.15 -12.08
N ASP A 249 -5.52 -17.71 -13.27
CA ASP A 249 -6.00 -17.12 -14.52
C ASP A 249 -7.53 -17.11 -14.61
N ALA A 250 -8.19 -18.19 -14.18
CA ALA A 250 -9.65 -18.26 -14.09
C ALA A 250 -10.21 -17.20 -13.12
N ALA A 251 -9.61 -17.08 -11.92
CA ALA A 251 -10.03 -16.10 -10.92
C ALA A 251 -9.80 -14.65 -11.36
N TYR A 252 -8.71 -14.39 -12.10
CA TYR A 252 -8.44 -13.06 -12.68
C TYR A 252 -9.41 -12.69 -13.81
N ALA A 253 -9.88 -13.68 -14.58
CA ALA A 253 -10.81 -13.47 -15.68
C ALA A 253 -12.22 -13.12 -15.19
N GLU A 254 -12.59 -13.55 -13.99
CA GLU A 254 -13.88 -13.23 -13.37
C GLU A 254 -13.96 -11.74 -12.98
N GLU A 255 -15.12 -11.12 -13.17
CA GLU A 255 -15.34 -9.73 -12.75
C GLU A 255 -15.61 -9.68 -11.25
N PRO A 256 -14.78 -8.98 -10.45
CA PRO A 256 -14.98 -8.89 -9.03
C PRO A 256 -16.26 -8.10 -8.67
N THR A 257 -16.77 -8.34 -7.47
CA THR A 257 -17.93 -7.63 -6.94
C THR A 257 -17.55 -6.60 -5.88
N SER A 258 -16.51 -6.86 -5.07
CA SER A 258 -16.08 -5.94 -4.01
C SER A 258 -14.97 -4.97 -4.44
N HIS A 259 -14.89 -3.83 -3.75
CA HIS A 259 -13.90 -2.81 -4.08
C HIS A 259 -12.46 -3.28 -3.89
N TYR A 260 -12.18 -4.02 -2.82
CA TYR A 260 -10.86 -4.59 -2.57
C TYR A 260 -10.46 -5.59 -3.67
N ALA A 261 -11.38 -6.46 -4.10
CA ALA A 261 -11.12 -7.41 -5.18
C ALA A 261 -10.87 -6.72 -6.54
N HIS A 262 -11.59 -5.65 -6.85
CA HIS A 262 -11.29 -4.82 -8.03
C HIS A 262 -9.88 -4.21 -7.96
N ALA A 263 -9.45 -3.73 -6.80
CA ALA A 263 -8.11 -3.18 -6.62
C ALA A 263 -7.02 -4.24 -6.86
N VAL A 264 -7.18 -5.45 -6.31
CA VAL A 264 -6.27 -6.57 -6.52
C VAL A 264 -6.23 -6.98 -8.00
N ARG A 265 -7.39 -7.13 -8.64
CA ARG A 265 -7.46 -7.47 -10.08
C ARG A 265 -6.78 -6.42 -10.94
N MET A 266 -7.04 -5.15 -10.70
CA MET A 266 -6.40 -4.05 -11.43
C MET A 266 -4.89 -4.03 -11.21
N GLY A 267 -4.43 -4.21 -9.96
CA GLY A 267 -3.01 -4.23 -9.61
C GLY A 267 -2.26 -5.40 -10.25
N TYR A 268 -2.85 -6.60 -10.24
CA TYR A 268 -2.28 -7.76 -10.93
C TYR A 268 -2.28 -7.56 -12.46
N GLY A 269 -3.35 -6.97 -13.02
CA GLY A 269 -3.41 -6.59 -14.43
C GLY A 269 -2.31 -5.61 -14.84
N TYR A 270 -1.96 -4.66 -13.98
CA TYR A 270 -0.83 -3.76 -14.20
C TYR A 270 0.52 -4.49 -14.20
N LEU A 271 0.71 -5.49 -13.32
CA LEU A 271 1.92 -6.32 -13.35
C LEU A 271 2.04 -7.11 -14.65
N VAL A 272 0.93 -7.70 -15.12
CA VAL A 272 0.89 -8.42 -16.41
C VAL A 272 1.21 -7.48 -17.57
N ALA A 273 0.57 -6.30 -17.64
CA ALA A 273 0.86 -5.34 -18.71
C ALA A 273 2.32 -4.84 -18.67
N ALA A 274 2.85 -4.57 -17.48
CA ALA A 274 4.25 -4.20 -17.32
C ALA A 274 5.20 -5.33 -17.72
N SER A 275 4.82 -6.60 -17.47
CA SER A 275 5.57 -7.78 -17.91
C SER A 275 5.63 -7.88 -19.43
N ASP A 276 4.47 -7.80 -20.10
CA ASP A 276 4.37 -7.81 -21.57
C ASP A 276 5.28 -6.73 -22.18
N PHE A 277 5.26 -5.51 -21.60
CA PHE A 277 6.13 -4.43 -22.05
C PHE A 277 7.61 -4.71 -21.76
N PHE A 278 7.93 -5.29 -20.61
CA PHE A 278 9.30 -5.61 -20.23
C PHE A 278 9.91 -6.69 -21.15
N GLN A 279 9.10 -7.65 -21.59
CA GLN A 279 9.48 -8.71 -22.52
C GLN A 279 9.49 -8.24 -23.98
N GLY A 280 8.77 -7.15 -24.29
CA GLY A 280 8.71 -6.56 -25.62
C GLY A 280 7.52 -6.95 -26.47
N ASP A 281 6.51 -7.56 -25.85
CA ASP A 281 5.29 -8.01 -26.51
C ASP A 281 4.32 -6.84 -26.80
N ILE A 282 4.46 -5.73 -26.06
CA ILE A 282 3.72 -4.49 -26.30
C ILE A 282 4.64 -3.27 -26.29
N ASP A 283 4.18 -2.19 -26.93
CA ASP A 283 4.87 -0.90 -26.96
C ASP A 283 4.52 -0.01 -25.74
N GLN A 284 5.19 1.15 -25.66
CA GLN A 284 5.04 2.09 -24.56
C GLN A 284 3.64 2.73 -24.52
N GLU A 285 3.00 2.93 -25.67
CA GLU A 285 1.66 3.54 -25.76
C GLU A 285 0.59 2.57 -25.24
N THR A 286 0.67 1.31 -25.68
CA THR A 286 -0.17 0.21 -25.20
C THR A 286 0.01 0.00 -23.70
N LEU A 287 1.25 0.06 -23.19
CA LEU A 287 1.49 0.00 -21.75
C LEU A 287 0.80 1.16 -21.02
N LYS A 288 0.96 2.40 -21.49
CA LYS A 288 0.33 3.58 -20.86
C LYS A 288 -1.19 3.43 -20.79
N ASP A 289 -1.82 2.96 -21.87
CA ASP A 289 -3.26 2.73 -21.90
C ASP A 289 -3.70 1.64 -20.90
N ARG A 290 -3.03 0.49 -20.89
CA ARG A 290 -3.32 -0.62 -19.96
C ARG A 290 -3.04 -0.28 -18.50
N LEU A 291 -2.14 0.66 -18.24
CA LEU A 291 -1.86 1.20 -16.91
C LEU A 291 -2.76 2.40 -16.59
N ASP A 292 -3.73 2.76 -17.41
CA ASP A 292 -4.58 3.94 -17.22
C ASP A 292 -3.81 5.27 -17.02
N VAL A 293 -2.63 5.42 -17.60
CA VAL A 293 -1.79 6.63 -17.45
C VAL A 293 -2.52 7.85 -17.99
N GLY A 294 -2.68 8.88 -17.16
CA GLY A 294 -3.41 10.10 -17.49
C GLY A 294 -4.93 9.94 -17.55
N LYS A 295 -5.48 8.74 -17.31
CA LYS A 295 -6.93 8.53 -17.23
C LYS A 295 -7.45 8.94 -15.86
N LYS A 296 -8.61 9.58 -15.86
CA LYS A 296 -9.34 9.94 -14.64
C LYS A 296 -9.85 8.68 -13.91
N GLY A 297 -10.14 8.81 -12.62
CA GLY A 297 -10.87 7.79 -11.87
C GLY A 297 -12.29 7.62 -12.39
N ARG A 298 -13.01 6.61 -11.89
CA ARG A 298 -14.41 6.34 -12.29
C ARG A 298 -15.37 7.50 -12.00
N ASP A 299 -14.99 8.39 -11.08
CA ASP A 299 -15.69 9.62 -10.73
C ASP A 299 -15.26 10.84 -11.56
N GLY A 300 -14.40 10.66 -12.56
CA GLY A 300 -13.94 11.73 -13.44
C GLY A 300 -12.90 12.68 -12.82
N LEU A 301 -12.38 12.36 -11.63
CA LEU A 301 -11.35 13.14 -10.95
C LEU A 301 -9.94 12.57 -11.21
N ALA A 302 -8.93 13.40 -11.02
CA ALA A 302 -7.54 12.93 -11.03
C ALA A 302 -7.30 12.01 -9.81
N VAL A 303 -6.51 10.96 -10.03
CA VAL A 303 -6.11 10.00 -8.98
C VAL A 303 -4.77 10.40 -8.39
#